data_AF-A0A1C5UGG3-F1
#
_entry.id   AF-A0A1C5UGG3-F1
#
_cell.length_a   1.000
_cell.length_b   1.000
_cell.length_c   1.000
_cell.angle_alpha   90.00
_cell.angle_beta   90.00
_cell.angle_gamma   90.00
#
_symmetry.space_group_name_H-M   'P 1'
#
loop_
_entity.id
_entity.type
_entity.pdbx_description
1 polymer ?
#
loop_
_entity_poly.entity_id
_entity_poly.type
_entity_poly.pdbx_seq_one_letter_code
_entity_poly.pdbx_strand_id
1 'polypeptide(L)'
;MKSFVVQYLISMLYLTALGSVWRVFFERLYDENIILFTTGNIFAVILINKIQFLRSKICILIITLIDLYVIVFQHGVRFQLISLLILLIIYLLRHFMNEYNYEEIPTEAVKKGMVLSYMVIMQFTRSRVKGLPEETSEDMKSRITEEQAEAIRRWKDSKYGKETIIIVRKIPFAIFIFLGTVVFLTIRTIG
;
A
#
# COMPACT_ATOMS: atom_id res chain seq x y z
N MET A 1 -6.38 -2.87 -13.04
CA MET A 1 -5.98 -3.45 -11.75
C MET A 1 -5.08 -4.65 -12.03
N LYS A 2 -3.74 -4.52 -11.98
CA LYS A 2 -2.87 -5.69 -12.15
C LYS A 2 -3.02 -6.54 -10.88
N SER A 3 -3.45 -7.80 -11.04
CA SER A 3 -3.68 -8.74 -9.94
C SER A 3 -2.56 -8.65 -8.90
N PHE A 4 -2.94 -8.56 -7.62
CA PHE A 4 -2.06 -8.61 -6.45
C PHE A 4 -0.92 -9.62 -6.63
N VAL A 5 -1.27 -10.81 -7.16
CA VAL A 5 -0.35 -11.92 -7.42
C VAL A 5 0.80 -11.51 -8.36
N VAL A 6 0.49 -10.80 -9.45
CA VAL A 6 1.50 -10.37 -10.42
C VAL A 6 2.47 -9.38 -9.80
N GLN A 7 1.97 -8.46 -8.96
CA GLN A 7 2.84 -7.48 -8.30
C GLN A 7 3.74 -8.16 -7.27
N TYR A 8 3.20 -9.12 -6.51
CA TYR A 8 3.97 -9.92 -5.57
C TYR A 8 5.07 -10.73 -6.27
N LEU A 9 4.75 -11.43 -7.36
CA LEU A 9 5.73 -12.24 -8.13
C LEU A 9 6.86 -11.39 -8.72
N ILE A 10 6.54 -10.24 -9.31
CA ILE A 10 7.57 -9.31 -9.82
C ILE A 10 8.46 -8.84 -8.66
N SER A 11 7.87 -8.49 -7.53
CA SER A 11 8.59 -8.01 -6.35
C SER A 11 9.49 -9.08 -5.74
N MET A 12 9.07 -10.34 -5.80
CA MET A 12 9.88 -11.49 -5.40
C MET A 12 11.15 -11.59 -6.26
N LEU A 13 11.03 -11.48 -7.59
CA LEU A 13 12.17 -11.48 -8.51
C LEU A 13 13.16 -10.34 -8.22
N TYR A 14 12.66 -9.13 -7.97
CA TYR A 14 13.53 -8.02 -7.60
C TYR A 14 14.21 -8.22 -6.25
N LEU A 15 13.51 -8.82 -5.28
CA LEU A 15 14.07 -9.09 -3.95
C LEU A 15 15.22 -10.11 -4.03
N THR A 16 15.04 -11.17 -4.82
CA THR A 16 16.06 -12.20 -5.06
C THR A 16 17.26 -11.63 -5.81
N ALA A 17 17.03 -10.83 -6.85
CA ALA A 17 18.10 -10.20 -7.62
C ALA A 17 18.94 -9.25 -6.76
N LEU A 18 18.30 -8.38 -5.98
CA LEU A 18 19.01 -7.46 -5.09
C LEU A 18 19.81 -8.21 -4.02
N GLY A 19 19.21 -9.22 -3.37
CA GLY A 19 19.92 -10.04 -2.40
C GLY A 19 21.16 -10.73 -2.99
N SER A 20 21.02 -11.24 -4.22
CA SER A 20 22.12 -11.86 -4.96
C SER A 20 23.24 -10.88 -5.28
N VAL A 21 22.90 -9.66 -5.74
CA VAL A 21 23.87 -8.59 -5.99
C VAL A 21 24.66 -8.27 -4.73
N TRP A 22 23.99 -8.03 -3.59
CA TRP A 22 24.69 -7.74 -2.34
C TRP A 22 25.62 -8.87 -1.90
N ARG A 23 25.21 -10.11 -2.11
CA ARG A 23 26.04 -11.27 -1.75
C ARG A 23 27.28 -11.39 -2.63
N VAL A 24 27.18 -11.12 -3.93
CA VAL A 24 28.32 -11.15 -4.85
C VAL A 24 29.33 -10.04 -4.56
N PHE A 25 28.86 -8.82 -4.27
CA PHE A 25 29.76 -7.69 -4.05
C PHE A 25 30.25 -7.56 -2.60
N PHE A 26 29.45 -8.02 -1.63
CA PHE A 26 29.66 -7.76 -0.20
C PHE A 26 29.31 -8.99 0.67
N GLU A 27 29.75 -10.18 0.27
CA GLU A 27 29.41 -11.47 0.91
C GLU A 27 29.45 -11.43 2.45
N ARG A 28 30.61 -11.06 3.02
CA ARG A 28 30.81 -11.03 4.47
C ARG A 28 29.91 -10.01 5.17
N LEU A 29 29.78 -8.79 4.63
CA LEU A 29 28.92 -7.77 5.23
C LEU A 29 27.45 -8.13 5.15
N TYR A 30 27.03 -8.77 4.06
CA TYR A 30 25.67 -9.23 3.85
C TYR A 30 25.29 -10.33 4.83
N ASP A 31 26.15 -11.34 4.99
CA ASP A 31 25.89 -12.46 5.90
C ASP A 31 25.89 -12.01 7.38
N GLU A 32 26.78 -11.07 7.76
CA GLU A 32 26.80 -10.48 9.11
C GLU A 32 25.57 -9.58 9.39
N ASN A 33 25.02 -8.90 8.38
CA ASN A 33 23.95 -7.90 8.52
C ASN A 33 22.69 -8.23 7.72
N ILE A 34 22.34 -9.52 7.66
CA ILE A 34 21.27 -10.06 6.80
C ILE A 34 19.93 -9.33 6.95
N ILE A 35 19.57 -8.92 8.16
CA ILE A 35 18.31 -8.21 8.49
C ILE A 35 18.30 -6.81 7.88
N LEU A 36 19.42 -6.08 7.96
CA LEU A 36 19.56 -4.73 7.44
C LEU A 36 19.40 -4.73 5.92
N PHE A 37 20.16 -5.60 5.23
CA PHE A 37 20.10 -5.70 3.77
C PHE A 37 18.73 -6.18 3.29
N THR A 38 18.12 -7.15 3.98
CA THR A 38 16.75 -7.60 3.66
C THR A 38 15.74 -6.47 3.78
N THR A 39 15.78 -5.74 4.88
CA THR A 39 14.87 -4.61 5.13
C THR A 39 15.05 -3.52 4.07
N GLY A 40 16.31 -3.15 3.78
CA GLY A 40 16.65 -2.21 2.71
C GLY A 40 16.17 -2.66 1.34
N ASN A 41 16.34 -3.94 1.00
CA ASN A 41 15.89 -4.51 -0.27
C ASN A 41 14.37 -4.49 -0.39
N ILE A 42 13.62 -4.79 0.67
CA ILE A 42 12.15 -4.70 0.67
C ILE A 42 11.70 -3.27 0.36
N PHE A 43 12.32 -2.26 0.99
CA PHE A 43 12.01 -0.85 0.66
C PHE A 43 12.37 -0.50 -0.78
N ALA A 44 13.54 -0.92 -1.26
CA ALA A 44 13.97 -0.71 -2.64
C ALA A 44 12.99 -1.31 -3.64
N VAL A 45 12.53 -2.55 -3.41
CA VAL A 45 11.55 -3.24 -4.25
C VAL A 45 10.22 -2.47 -4.31
N ILE A 46 9.74 -1.95 -3.17
CA ILE A 46 8.50 -1.15 -3.14
C ILE A 46 8.65 0.14 -3.96
N LEU A 47 9.83 0.78 -3.93
CA LEU A 47 10.12 1.97 -4.73
C LEU A 47 10.26 1.64 -6.22
N ILE A 48 10.99 0.58 -6.56
CA ILE A 48 11.18 0.09 -7.93
C ILE A 48 9.83 -0.19 -8.59
N ASN A 49 8.89 -0.79 -7.87
CA ASN A 49 7.55 -1.08 -8.38
C ASN A 49 6.73 0.18 -8.75
N LYS A 50 7.11 1.37 -8.27
CA LYS A 50 6.48 2.64 -8.68
C LYS A 50 7.01 3.13 -10.03
N ILE A 51 8.20 2.67 -10.46
CA ILE A 51 8.85 3.10 -11.71
C ILE A 51 8.30 2.28 -12.88
N GLN A 52 7.61 2.94 -13.81
CA GLN A 52 6.95 2.26 -14.95
C GLN A 52 7.93 1.51 -15.86
N PHE A 53 9.13 2.06 -16.07
CA PHE A 53 10.18 1.48 -16.92
C PHE A 53 10.67 0.12 -16.42
N LEU A 54 10.94 0.01 -15.11
CA LEU A 54 11.43 -1.23 -14.50
C LEU A 54 10.36 -2.33 -14.55
N ARG A 55 9.08 -1.97 -14.62
CA ARG A 55 7.99 -2.93 -14.82
C ARG A 55 7.77 -3.35 -16.28
N SER A 56 8.67 -2.98 -17.20
CA SER A 56 8.60 -3.44 -18.59
C SER A 56 8.90 -4.94 -18.69
N LYS A 57 8.32 -5.61 -19.70
CA LYS A 57 8.55 -7.06 -19.92
C LYS A 57 10.03 -7.37 -20.13
N ILE A 58 10.76 -6.46 -20.77
CA ILE A 58 12.19 -6.59 -21.05
C ILE A 58 13.00 -6.56 -19.75
N CYS A 59 12.76 -5.60 -18.86
CA CYS A 59 13.45 -5.53 -17.57
C CYS A 59 13.18 -6.78 -16.72
N ILE A 60 11.92 -7.23 -16.66
CA ILE A 60 11.55 -8.46 -15.92
C ILE A 60 12.28 -9.68 -16.51
N LEU A 61 12.35 -9.79 -17.84
CA LEU A 61 13.06 -10.88 -18.51
C LEU A 61 14.55 -10.86 -18.15
N ILE A 62 15.20 -9.70 -18.23
CA ILE A 62 16.62 -9.54 -17.87
C ILE A 62 16.88 -9.97 -16.43
N ILE A 63 16.06 -9.52 -15.49
CA ILE A 63 16.21 -9.88 -14.07
C ILE A 63 16.00 -11.37 -13.84
N THR A 64 15.01 -11.96 -14.51
CA THR A 64 14.76 -13.40 -14.42
C THR A 64 15.97 -14.20 -14.92
N LEU A 65 16.62 -13.75 -16.00
CA LEU A 65 17.85 -14.37 -16.51
C LEU A 65 19.03 -14.22 -15.54
N ILE A 66 19.17 -13.05 -14.90
CA ILE A 66 20.19 -12.82 -13.87
C ILE A 66 19.98 -13.76 -12.67
N ASP A 67 18.75 -13.86 -12.16
CA ASP A 67 18.42 -14.75 -11.06
C ASP A 67 18.69 -16.22 -11.42
N LEU A 68 18.31 -16.65 -12.62
CA LEU A 68 18.59 -18.01 -13.10
C LEU A 68 20.10 -18.29 -13.17
N TYR A 69 20.88 -17.33 -13.69
CA TYR A 69 22.34 -17.43 -13.70
C TYR A 69 22.90 -17.59 -12.29
N VAL A 70 22.47 -16.76 -11.34
CA VAL A 70 22.95 -16.85 -9.94
C VAL A 70 22.58 -18.20 -9.32
N ILE A 71 21.35 -18.70 -9.54
CA ILE A 71 20.90 -20.00 -9.02
C ILE A 71 21.79 -21.13 -9.51
N VAL A 72 22.06 -21.18 -10.83
CA VAL A 72 22.79 -22.28 -11.46
C VAL A 72 24.28 -22.25 -11.11
N PHE A 73 24.91 -21.07 -11.14
CA PHE A 73 26.36 -20.97 -11.05
C PHE A 73 26.88 -20.74 -9.63
N GLN A 74 26.12 -20.07 -8.75
CA GLN A 74 26.60 -19.74 -7.41
C GLN A 74 26.07 -20.65 -6.29
N HIS A 75 25.33 -21.73 -6.62
CA HIS A 75 24.85 -22.75 -5.66
C HIS A 75 24.25 -22.15 -4.37
N GLY A 76 23.53 -21.03 -4.48
CA GLY A 76 23.46 -20.12 -3.35
C GLY A 76 22.31 -19.13 -3.35
N VAL A 77 21.15 -19.46 -3.90
CA VAL A 77 19.93 -18.78 -3.46
C VAL A 77 19.48 -19.47 -2.18
N ARG A 78 20.05 -19.02 -1.05
CA ARG A 78 19.39 -19.22 0.23
C ARG A 78 18.13 -18.39 0.17
N PHE A 79 17.05 -19.00 -0.29
CA PHE A 79 15.72 -18.42 -0.18
C PHE A 79 15.50 -18.11 1.30
N GLN A 80 15.60 -16.84 1.66
CA GLN A 80 15.13 -16.38 2.95
C GLN A 80 13.61 -16.44 2.87
N LEU A 81 13.07 -17.63 3.12
CA LEU A 81 11.63 -17.86 3.21
C LEU A 81 10.98 -16.81 4.10
N ILE A 82 11.65 -16.43 5.18
CA ILE A 82 11.25 -15.35 6.08
C ILE A 82 11.08 -14.02 5.33
N SER A 83 12.04 -13.61 4.50
CA SER A 83 12.00 -12.35 3.74
C SER A 83 10.87 -12.34 2.70
N LEU A 84 10.62 -13.48 2.05
CA LEU A 84 9.49 -13.65 1.14
C LEU A 84 8.15 -13.61 1.87
N LEU A 85 8.06 -14.26 3.03
CA LEU A 85 6.87 -14.22 3.89
C LEU A 85 6.61 -12.80 4.40
N ILE A 86 7.64 -12.06 4.82
CA ILE A 86 7.52 -10.65 5.21
C ILE A 86 7.00 -9.82 4.03
N LEU A 87 7.59 -9.98 2.83
CA LEU A 87 7.12 -9.28 1.64
C LEU A 87 5.65 -9.60 1.33
N LEU A 88 5.25 -10.87 1.45
CA LEU A 88 3.87 -11.32 1.25
C LEU A 88 2.93 -10.65 2.26
N ILE A 89 3.29 -10.65 3.54
CA ILE A 89 2.51 -9.99 4.61
C ILE A 89 2.37 -8.50 4.32
N ILE A 90 3.45 -7.81 3.92
CA ILE A 90 3.40 -6.38 3.57
C ILE A 90 2.43 -6.13 2.42
N TYR A 91 2.47 -6.95 1.37
CA TYR A 91 1.56 -6.83 0.24
C TYR A 91 0.12 -7.11 0.64
N LEU A 92 -0.14 -8.13 1.46
CA LEU A 92 -1.48 -8.45 1.97
C LEU A 92 -2.05 -7.32 2.82
N LEU A 93 -1.25 -6.80 3.76
CA LEU A 93 -1.62 -5.64 4.58
C LEU A 93 -1.91 -4.43 3.69
N ARG A 94 -1.08 -4.16 2.69
CA ARG A 94 -1.29 -3.05 1.76
C ARG A 94 -2.58 -3.22 0.95
N HIS A 95 -2.86 -4.43 0.46
CA HIS A 95 -4.10 -4.70 -0.27
C HIS A 95 -5.32 -4.51 0.64
N PHE A 96 -5.28 -5.10 1.85
CA PHE A 96 -6.33 -4.94 2.85
C PHE A 96 -6.54 -3.47 3.22
N MET A 97 -5.47 -2.72 3.47
CA MET A 97 -5.54 -1.28 3.79
C MET A 97 -6.15 -0.48 2.64
N ASN A 98 -5.79 -0.74 1.39
CA ASN A 98 -6.34 -0.01 0.25
C ASN A 98 -7.86 -0.19 0.13
N GLU A 99 -8.37 -1.41 0.35
CA GLU A 99 -9.82 -1.69 0.35
C GLU A 99 -10.50 -1.08 1.60
N TYR A 100 -9.83 -1.11 2.76
CA TYR A 100 -10.39 -0.58 4.00
C TYR A 100 -10.45 0.95 4.04
N ASN A 101 -9.53 1.63 3.34
CA ASN A 101 -9.43 3.09 3.33
C ASN A 101 -10.65 3.79 2.75
N TYR A 102 -11.43 3.12 1.90
CA TYR A 102 -12.62 3.68 1.28
C TYR A 102 -13.88 2.97 1.78
N GLU A 103 -14.92 3.74 2.04
CA GLU A 103 -16.22 3.23 2.45
C GLU A 103 -17.31 3.94 1.69
N GLU A 104 -18.18 3.16 1.07
CA GLU A 104 -19.39 3.67 0.44
C GLU A 104 -20.48 3.81 1.50
N ILE A 105 -21.00 5.03 1.65
CA ILE A 105 -22.08 5.34 2.59
C ILE A 105 -23.26 5.98 1.83
N PRO A 106 -24.49 5.85 2.34
CA PRO A 106 -25.61 6.64 1.85
C PRO A 106 -25.32 8.14 1.98
N THR A 107 -25.64 8.93 0.96
CA THR A 107 -25.39 10.38 0.93
C THR A 107 -26.15 11.12 2.03
N GLU A 108 -27.28 10.58 2.49
CA GLU A 108 -28.03 11.10 3.64
C GLU A 108 -27.31 10.90 4.97
N ALA A 109 -26.49 9.86 5.08
CA ALA A 109 -25.76 9.50 6.30
C ALA A 109 -24.48 10.31 6.50
N VAL A 110 -24.18 11.25 5.60
CA VAL A 110 -23.01 12.14 5.66
C VAL A 110 -23.11 13.05 6.87
N LYS A 111 -22.02 13.14 7.65
CA LYS A 111 -21.93 13.92 8.88
C LYS A 111 -20.67 14.78 8.91
N LYS A 112 -20.70 15.86 9.70
CA LYS A 112 -19.50 16.64 10.02
C LYS A 112 -18.34 15.75 10.46
N GLY A 113 -17.14 16.10 10.02
CA GLY A 113 -15.92 15.42 10.43
C GLY A 113 -15.56 14.19 9.57
N MET A 114 -16.42 13.79 8.64
CA MET A 114 -16.07 12.81 7.61
C MET A 114 -15.09 13.43 6.60
N VAL A 115 -14.31 12.58 5.95
CA VAL A 115 -13.38 12.98 4.88
C VAL A 115 -13.88 12.36 3.58
N LEU A 116 -14.06 13.18 2.55
CA LEU A 116 -14.52 12.71 1.25
C LEU A 116 -13.35 12.24 0.40
N SER A 117 -13.57 11.18 -0.37
CA SER A 117 -12.63 10.79 -1.42
C SER A 117 -12.59 11.84 -2.54
N TYR A 118 -11.46 11.90 -3.23
CA TYR A 118 -11.24 12.78 -4.38
C TYR A 118 -12.28 12.55 -5.48
N MET A 119 -12.67 11.28 -5.69
CA MET A 119 -13.68 10.88 -6.66
C MET A 119 -15.05 11.53 -6.40
N VAL A 120 -15.39 11.80 -5.13
CA VAL A 120 -16.64 12.47 -4.77
C VAL A 120 -16.57 13.97 -5.05
N ILE A 121 -15.45 14.62 -4.71
CA ILE A 121 -15.23 16.05 -5.02
C ILE A 121 -15.34 16.31 -6.52
N MET A 122 -14.76 15.45 -7.35
CA MET A 122 -14.89 15.55 -8.81
C MET A 122 -16.35 15.54 -9.30
N GLN A 123 -17.25 14.84 -8.59
CA GLN A 123 -18.67 14.80 -8.95
C GLN A 123 -19.38 16.11 -8.61
N PHE A 124 -18.90 16.83 -7.58
CA PHE A 124 -19.43 18.13 -7.19
C PHE A 124 -19.11 19.24 -8.18
N THR A 125 -18.01 19.12 -8.94
CA THR A 125 -17.60 20.16 -9.91
C THR A 125 -18.67 20.50 -10.97
N ARG A 126 -19.57 19.56 -11.27
CA ARG A 126 -20.68 19.76 -12.22
C ARG A 126 -21.97 20.25 -11.56
N SER A 127 -22.01 20.25 -10.23
CA SER A 127 -23.15 20.67 -9.43
C SER A 127 -23.24 22.19 -9.30
N ARG A 128 -24.46 22.70 -9.14
CA ARG A 128 -24.74 24.12 -8.82
C ARG A 128 -25.16 24.33 -7.36
N VAL A 129 -25.13 23.28 -6.54
CA VAL A 129 -25.51 23.35 -5.13
C VAL A 129 -24.45 24.14 -4.36
N LYS A 130 -24.86 25.22 -3.71
CA LYS A 130 -23.97 26.10 -2.94
C LYS A 130 -23.48 25.40 -1.66
N GLY A 131 -22.20 25.58 -1.35
CA GLY A 131 -21.57 25.08 -0.12
C GLY A 131 -20.99 23.67 -0.22
N LEU A 132 -20.91 23.10 -1.43
CA LEU A 132 -20.21 21.83 -1.63
C LEU A 132 -18.69 21.99 -1.44
N PRO A 133 -18.00 20.98 -0.88
CA PRO A 133 -16.54 21.00 -0.82
C PRO A 133 -15.92 21.01 -2.22
N GLU A 134 -14.93 21.89 -2.43
CA GLU A 134 -14.26 22.05 -3.74
C GLU A 134 -12.96 21.26 -3.83
N GLU A 135 -12.32 20.98 -2.69
CA GLU A 135 -11.03 20.29 -2.62
C GLU A 135 -11.01 19.29 -1.47
N THR A 136 -10.19 18.24 -1.61
CA THR A 136 -9.89 17.29 -0.54
C THR A 136 -8.44 16.83 -0.66
N SER A 137 -7.76 16.74 0.48
CA SER A 137 -6.44 16.11 0.62
C SER A 137 -6.54 14.65 1.06
N GLU A 138 -7.76 14.10 1.19
CA GLU A 138 -8.03 12.76 1.76
C GLU A 138 -7.41 12.55 3.16
N ASP A 139 -7.11 13.63 3.86
CA ASP A 139 -6.50 13.63 5.19
C ASP A 139 -7.40 14.29 6.24
N MET A 140 -6.94 14.32 7.50
CA MET A 140 -7.74 14.90 8.57
C MET A 140 -7.96 16.42 8.46
N LYS A 141 -7.22 17.13 7.61
CA LYS A 141 -7.41 18.57 7.37
C LYS A 141 -8.62 18.81 6.47
N SER A 142 -8.90 17.88 5.56
CA SER A 142 -10.06 17.91 4.65
C SER A 142 -11.38 17.42 5.26
N ARG A 143 -11.51 17.44 6.59
CA ARG A 143 -12.77 17.07 7.25
C ARG A 143 -13.86 18.08 6.93
N ILE A 144 -15.01 17.58 6.49
CA ILE A 144 -16.12 18.45 6.12
C ILE A 144 -16.77 19.11 7.34
N THR A 145 -17.19 20.35 7.17
CA THR A 145 -17.99 21.09 8.15
C THR A 145 -19.44 20.60 8.15
N GLU A 146 -20.26 21.05 9.12
CA GLU A 146 -21.69 20.69 9.11
C GLU A 146 -22.42 21.36 7.92
N GLU A 147 -22.09 22.60 7.59
CA GLU A 147 -22.63 23.31 6.43
C GLU A 147 -22.35 22.56 5.11
N GLN A 148 -21.14 22.02 4.98
CA GLN A 148 -20.76 21.19 3.84
C GLN A 148 -21.53 19.86 3.84
N ALA A 149 -21.68 19.22 5.00
CA ALA A 149 -22.46 17.99 5.12
C ALA A 149 -23.93 18.21 4.70
N GLU A 150 -24.55 19.32 5.11
CA GLU A 150 -25.89 19.72 4.69
C GLU A 150 -25.98 19.99 3.18
N ALA A 151 -24.98 20.66 2.61
CA ALA A 151 -24.91 20.88 1.16
C ALA A 151 -24.82 19.57 0.38
N ILE A 152 -24.07 18.58 0.89
CA ILE A 152 -23.95 17.25 0.28
C ILE A 152 -25.27 16.48 0.36
N ARG A 153 -25.97 16.53 1.52
CA ARG A 153 -27.30 15.93 1.66
C ARG A 153 -28.30 16.54 0.68
N ARG A 154 -28.28 17.86 0.49
CA ARG A 154 -29.10 18.53 -0.54
C ARG A 154 -28.67 18.21 -1.98
N TRP A 155 -27.39 17.92 -2.20
CA TRP A 155 -26.89 17.54 -3.52
C TRP A 155 -27.42 16.18 -3.99
N LYS A 156 -27.75 15.26 -3.08
CA LYS A 156 -28.42 13.98 -3.38
C LYS A 156 -29.63 14.18 -4.30
N ASP A 157 -30.47 15.17 -4.00
CA ASP A 157 -31.73 15.43 -4.73
C ASP A 157 -31.54 16.29 -5.98
N SER A 158 -30.30 16.64 -6.32
CA SER A 158 -29.98 17.44 -7.50
C SER A 158 -29.81 16.59 -8.76
N LYS A 159 -29.79 17.23 -9.94
CA LYS A 159 -29.60 16.57 -11.24
C LYS A 159 -28.36 15.65 -11.32
N TYR A 160 -27.31 15.97 -10.57
CA TYR A 160 -26.06 15.19 -10.56
C TYR A 160 -25.86 14.43 -9.25
N GLY A 161 -26.85 14.43 -8.37
CA GLY A 161 -26.81 13.75 -7.09
C GLY A 161 -26.70 12.24 -7.24
N LYS A 162 -26.20 11.60 -6.19
CA LYS A 162 -26.14 10.15 -6.05
C LYS A 162 -26.71 9.74 -4.70
N GLU A 163 -27.21 8.51 -4.63
CA GLU A 163 -27.71 7.93 -3.38
C GLU A 163 -26.59 7.55 -2.41
N THR A 164 -25.39 7.29 -2.95
CA THR A 164 -24.21 6.91 -2.19
C THR A 164 -22.99 7.75 -2.57
N ILE A 165 -22.10 7.94 -1.60
CA ILE A 165 -20.78 8.55 -1.81
C ILE A 165 -19.70 7.77 -1.06
N ILE A 166 -18.45 7.98 -1.47
CA ILE A 166 -17.28 7.31 -0.88
C ILE A 166 -16.57 8.25 0.08
N ILE A 167 -16.47 7.83 1.35
CA ILE A 167 -15.68 8.48 2.38
C ILE A 167 -14.35 7.75 2.61
N VAL A 168 -13.38 8.47 3.16
CA VAL A 168 -12.10 7.92 3.59
C VAL A 168 -12.18 7.52 5.05
N ARG A 169 -11.94 6.24 5.35
CA ARG A 169 -11.84 5.70 6.70
C ARG A 169 -10.43 5.81 7.24
N LYS A 170 -10.32 5.98 8.56
CA LYS A 170 -9.04 5.85 9.25
C LYS A 170 -8.63 4.40 9.36
N ILE A 171 -7.38 4.10 9.05
CA ILE A 171 -6.76 2.84 9.38
C ILE A 171 -6.70 2.71 10.91
N PRO A 172 -7.21 1.60 11.51
CA PRO A 172 -7.11 1.37 12.95
C PRO A 172 -5.67 1.03 13.33
N PHE A 173 -4.80 2.05 13.43
CA PHE A 173 -3.38 1.88 13.74
C PHE A 173 -3.13 1.18 15.09
N ALA A 174 -4.07 1.32 16.03
CA ALA A 174 -4.01 0.70 17.36
C ALA A 174 -3.87 -0.83 17.31
N ILE A 175 -4.49 -1.50 16.32
CA ILE A 175 -4.39 -2.96 16.18
C ILE A 175 -2.94 -3.36 15.89
N PHE A 176 -2.23 -2.60 15.05
CA PHE A 176 -0.83 -2.87 14.73
C PHE A 176 0.10 -2.64 15.92
N ILE A 177 -0.10 -1.56 16.68
CA ILE A 177 0.65 -1.31 17.92
C ILE A 177 0.42 -2.47 18.89
N PHE A 178 -0.83 -2.84 19.12
CA PHE A 178 -1.19 -3.91 20.04
C PHE A 178 -0.53 -5.24 19.67
N LEU A 179 -0.63 -5.65 18.40
CA LEU A 179 0.03 -6.88 17.92
C LEU A 179 1.55 -6.83 18.11
N GLY A 180 2.19 -5.70 17.79
CA GLY A 180 3.61 -5.50 18.02
C GLY A 180 3.99 -5.61 19.50
N THR A 181 3.19 -5.02 20.39
CA THR A 181 3.38 -5.12 21.84
C THR A 181 3.24 -6.56 22.34
N VAL A 182 2.24 -7.31 21.88
CA VAL A 182 2.05 -8.72 22.25
C VAL A 182 3.26 -9.55 21.85
N VAL A 183 3.73 -9.42 20.60
CA VAL A 183 4.91 -10.14 20.10
C VAL A 183 6.15 -9.80 20.94
N PHE A 184 6.38 -8.52 21.21
CA PHE A 184 7.51 -8.07 22.04
C PHE A 184 7.47 -8.69 23.44
N LEU A 185 6.30 -8.68 24.09
CA LEU A 185 6.14 -9.27 25.42
C LEU A 185 6.34 -10.80 25.39
N THR A 186 5.81 -11.50 24.39
CA THR A 186 6.00 -12.95 24.25
C THR A 186 7.47 -13.31 24.10
N ILE A 187 8.21 -12.60 23.23
CA ILE A 187 9.66 -12.82 23.06
C ILE A 187 10.40 -12.58 24.38
N ARG A 188 10.05 -11.50 25.09
CA ARG A 188 10.70 -11.14 26.35
C ARG A 188 10.39 -12.09 27.52
N THR A 189 9.24 -12.76 27.51
CA THR A 189 8.87 -13.69 28.60
C THR A 189 9.38 -15.11 28.35
N ILE A 190 9.56 -15.50 27.09
CA ILE A 190 10.02 -16.85 26.71
C ILE A 190 11.55 -16.90 26.51
N GLY A 191 12.19 -15.79 26.11
CA GLY A 191 13.65 -15.65 25.99
C GLY A 191 14.27 -15.10 27.27
#